data_AF-A0ABC9YVB2-F1
#
_entry.id   AF-A0ABC9YVB2-F1
#
_cell.length_a   1.000
_cell.length_b   1.000
_cell.length_c   1.000
_cell.angle_alpha   90.00
_cell.angle_beta   90.00
_cell.angle_gamma   90.00
#
_symmetry.space_group_name_H-M   'P 1'
#
loop_
_entity.id
_entity.type
_entity.pdbx_description
1 polymer ?
#
loop_
_entity_poly.entity_id
_entity_poly.type
_entity_poly.pdbx_seq_one_letter_code
_entity_poly.pdbx_strand_id
1 'polypeptide(L)'
;MDSLNRRTVLRAGLGVGVVAAASGIAAYEVLGTSSGPRLWNPPAPVRAAAPDKRKLLVIEMAGGSDGLSMAVPYADSRYRDLRRRTAIAADLVHAIDDRLGLHPNLPKLARAGVSVVPGVGTTVPDLSQFEMLHRWQTGDPEGTLSSRDRFPGTPV
;
A
#
# COMPACT_ATOMS: atom_id res chain seq x y z
N MET A 1 -16.55 31.47 -35.75
CA MET A 1 -16.96 30.51 -34.70
C MET A 1 -16.39 29.19 -35.15
N ASP A 2 -15.12 28.97 -34.84
CA ASP A 2 -14.37 27.88 -35.48
C ASP A 2 -14.62 26.58 -34.73
N SER A 3 -15.17 25.60 -35.44
CA SER A 3 -15.57 24.30 -34.92
C SER A 3 -14.33 23.50 -34.51
N LEU A 4 -14.28 23.07 -33.25
CA LEU A 4 -13.24 22.21 -32.69
C LEU A 4 -13.22 20.85 -33.42
N ASN A 5 -12.09 20.50 -34.05
CA ASN A 5 -11.89 19.23 -34.76
C ASN A 5 -11.39 18.14 -33.79
N ARG A 6 -11.73 16.86 -34.04
CA ARG A 6 -11.31 15.67 -33.25
C ARG A 6 -9.80 15.61 -33.01
N ARG A 7 -8.99 16.12 -33.94
CA ARG A 7 -7.52 16.22 -33.76
C ARG A 7 -7.07 17.25 -32.71
N THR A 8 -7.83 18.32 -32.49
CA THR A 8 -7.57 19.32 -31.43
C THR A 8 -7.89 18.73 -30.07
N VAL A 9 -8.96 17.94 -29.96
CA VAL A 9 -9.33 17.22 -28.73
C VAL A 9 -8.29 16.16 -28.36
N LEU A 10 -7.79 15.39 -29.34
CA LEU A 10 -6.76 14.37 -29.08
C LEU A 10 -5.40 14.95 -28.68
N ARG A 11 -5.03 16.14 -29.21
CA ARG A 11 -3.81 16.84 -28.77
C ARG A 11 -3.95 17.46 -27.38
N ALA A 12 -5.14 17.94 -27.00
CA ALA A 12 -5.40 18.42 -25.64
C ALA A 12 -5.40 17.27 -24.61
N GLY A 13 -5.91 16.08 -24.97
CA GLY A 13 -5.90 14.89 -24.11
C GLY A 13 -4.50 14.33 -23.83
N LEU A 14 -3.58 14.44 -24.80
CA LEU A 14 -2.19 13.99 -24.63
C LEU A 14 -1.35 14.93 -23.73
N GLY A 15 -1.74 16.21 -23.59
CA GLY A 15 -1.08 17.15 -22.69
C GLY A 15 -1.46 16.98 -21.21
N VAL A 16 -2.69 16.54 -20.94
CA VAL A 16 -3.17 16.29 -19.57
C VAL A 16 -2.82 14.87 -19.09
N GLY A 17 -2.72 13.90 -20.00
CA GLY A 17 -2.47 12.50 -19.66
C GLY A 17 -1.00 12.11 -19.41
N VAL A 18 -0.02 12.77 -20.05
CA VAL A 18 1.40 12.35 -19.94
C VAL A 18 2.18 13.14 -18.89
N VAL A 19 1.72 14.33 -18.50
CA VAL A 19 2.40 15.12 -17.46
C VAL A 19 2.09 14.59 -16.06
N ALA A 20 0.95 13.91 -15.84
CA ALA A 20 0.54 13.41 -14.52
C ALA A 20 1.46 12.31 -13.92
N ALA A 21 2.28 11.62 -14.72
CA ALA A 21 3.19 10.59 -14.20
C ALA A 21 4.54 11.14 -13.72
N ALA A 22 4.91 12.37 -14.09
CA ALA A 22 6.18 13.00 -13.69
C ALA A 22 6.02 14.35 -12.95
N SER A 23 4.79 14.86 -12.80
CA SER A 23 4.51 16.18 -12.20
C SER A 23 3.66 16.15 -10.93
N GLY A 24 3.57 15.01 -10.25
CA GLY A 24 2.91 14.93 -8.93
C GLY A 24 3.52 15.84 -7.86
N ILE A 25 4.75 16.33 -8.07
CA ILE A 25 5.42 17.29 -7.16
C ILE A 25 5.07 18.74 -7.50
N ALA A 26 4.82 19.10 -8.76
CA ALA A 26 4.55 20.49 -9.16
C ALA A 26 3.05 20.85 -9.16
N ALA A 27 2.16 19.87 -9.36
CA ALA A 27 0.72 20.11 -9.33
C ALA A 27 0.17 20.41 -7.92
N TYR A 28 0.88 20.00 -6.87
CA TYR A 28 0.49 20.27 -5.48
C TYR A 28 0.67 21.74 -5.09
N GLU A 29 1.66 22.44 -5.65
CA GLU A 29 1.88 23.86 -5.35
C GLU A 29 0.91 24.80 -6.07
N VAL A 30 0.34 24.40 -7.21
CA VAL A 30 -0.48 25.29 -8.06
C VAL A 30 -1.97 25.30 -7.66
N LEU A 31 -2.46 24.29 -6.93
CA LEU A 31 -3.89 24.18 -6.58
C LEU A 31 -4.18 24.31 -5.07
N GLY A 32 -3.30 25.00 -4.34
CA GLY A 32 -3.46 25.25 -2.91
C GLY A 32 -4.43 26.40 -2.61
N THR A 33 -5.74 26.14 -2.61
CA THR A 33 -6.69 26.70 -1.61
C THR A 33 -8.05 26.00 -1.72
N SER A 34 -8.28 24.98 -0.91
CA SER A 34 -9.64 24.59 -0.54
C SER A 34 -9.80 24.68 0.98
N SER A 35 -10.54 25.70 1.40
CA SER A 35 -10.90 26.02 2.79
C SER A 35 -12.00 25.09 3.31
N GLY A 36 -11.76 23.77 3.25
CA GLY A 36 -12.65 22.75 3.79
C GLY A 36 -12.05 22.04 5.00
N PRO A 37 -12.86 21.40 5.87
CA PRO A 37 -12.34 20.55 6.93
C PRO A 37 -11.50 19.42 6.31
N ARG A 38 -10.20 19.39 6.59
CA ARG A 38 -9.28 18.38 6.08
C ARG A 38 -9.55 17.06 6.79
N LEU A 39 -10.29 16.16 6.11
CA LEU A 39 -10.54 14.79 6.58
C LEU A 39 -9.29 13.90 6.58
N TRP A 40 -8.19 14.38 5.98
CA TRP A 40 -6.93 13.66 5.88
C TRP A 40 -5.78 14.67 5.82
N ASN A 41 -4.87 14.62 6.80
CA ASN A 41 -3.59 15.31 6.75
C ASN A 41 -2.52 14.26 6.43
N PRO A 42 -2.15 14.05 5.15
CA PRO A 42 -1.09 13.12 4.85
C PRO A 42 0.19 13.58 5.56
N PRO A 43 1.00 12.67 6.11
CA PRO A 43 2.33 13.03 6.57
C PRO A 43 3.08 13.71 5.42
N ALA A 44 3.96 14.65 5.76
CA ALA A 44 4.80 15.32 4.76
C ALA A 44 5.44 14.26 3.85
N PRO A 45 5.37 14.42 2.52
CA PRO A 45 5.93 13.44 1.62
C PRO A 45 7.40 13.25 1.98
N VAL A 46 7.79 12.02 2.33
CA VAL A 46 9.21 11.66 2.45
C VAL A 46 9.82 12.05 1.12
N ARG A 47 10.72 13.03 1.12
CA ARG A 47 11.28 13.63 -0.11
C ARG A 47 11.78 12.50 -0.99
N ALA A 48 11.01 12.17 -2.04
CA ALA A 48 11.31 11.03 -2.87
C ALA A 48 12.69 11.27 -3.49
N ALA A 49 13.60 10.31 -3.32
CA ALA A 49 14.87 10.36 -4.04
C ALA A 49 14.59 10.49 -5.55
N ALA A 50 15.52 11.11 -6.27
CA ALA A 50 15.46 11.20 -7.73
C ALA A 50 15.17 9.80 -8.32
N PRO A 51 14.35 9.69 -9.39
CA PRO A 51 13.87 8.40 -9.89
C PRO A 51 14.95 7.33 -10.11
N ASP A 52 16.12 7.76 -10.57
CA ASP A 52 17.32 6.97 -10.82
C ASP A 52 18.02 6.48 -9.53
N LYS A 53 17.64 7.00 -8.37
CA LYS A 53 18.21 6.67 -7.05
C LYS A 53 17.26 5.90 -6.13
N ARG A 54 16.03 5.61 -6.58
CA ARG A 54 15.06 4.83 -5.79
C ARG A 54 15.42 3.35 -5.85
N LYS A 55 15.67 2.75 -4.69
CA LYS A 55 15.85 1.31 -4.53
C LYS A 55 14.66 0.77 -3.74
N LEU A 56 14.03 -0.29 -4.25
CA LEU A 56 13.00 -1.04 -3.54
C LEU A 56 13.62 -2.34 -3.05
N LEU A 57 13.58 -2.56 -1.73
CA LEU A 57 13.87 -3.85 -1.14
C LEU A 57 12.55 -4.48 -0.71
N VAL A 58 12.23 -5.65 -1.27
CA VAL A 58 11.07 -6.45 -0.86
C VAL A 58 11.58 -7.57 0.03
N ILE A 59 11.05 -7.65 1.25
CA ILE A 59 11.37 -8.70 2.21
C ILE A 59 10.11 -9.53 2.43
N GLU A 60 10.13 -10.78 1.99
CA GLU A 60 9.08 -11.74 2.29
C GLU A 60 9.37 -12.37 3.66
N MET A 61 8.42 -12.26 4.58
CA MET A 61 8.51 -12.89 5.90
C MET A 61 7.69 -14.19 5.89
N ALA A 62 8.36 -15.31 5.59
CA ALA A 62 7.71 -16.61 5.62
C ALA A 62 7.25 -17.00 7.04
N GLY A 63 6.10 -17.67 7.14
CA GLY A 63 5.56 -18.19 8.40
C GLY A 63 4.43 -17.34 8.98
N GLY A 64 4.41 -17.21 10.32
CA GLY A 64 3.29 -16.61 11.06
C GLY A 64 3.34 -15.10 11.28
N SER A 65 4.11 -14.35 10.50
CA SER A 65 4.16 -12.89 10.64
C SER A 65 2.90 -12.29 10.03
N ASP A 66 1.92 -11.94 10.87
CA ASP A 66 0.67 -11.35 10.43
C ASP A 66 0.66 -9.82 10.62
N GLY A 67 0.03 -9.11 9.69
CA GLY A 67 0.02 -7.65 9.69
C GLY A 67 -0.61 -7.03 10.95
N LEU A 68 -1.58 -7.69 11.57
CA LEU A 68 -2.25 -7.20 12.79
C LEU A 68 -1.40 -7.40 14.06
N SER A 69 -0.40 -8.28 14.02
CA SER A 69 0.62 -8.38 15.06
C SER A 69 1.74 -7.37 14.85
N MET A 70 2.13 -7.10 13.60
CA MET A 70 3.21 -6.14 13.32
C MET A 70 2.77 -4.67 13.46
N ALA A 71 1.59 -4.35 12.95
CA ALA A 71 0.94 -3.04 13.02
C ALA A 71 -0.41 -3.20 13.73
N VAL A 72 -0.38 -2.99 15.04
CA VAL A 72 -1.45 -3.26 16.00
C VAL A 72 -2.47 -2.12 16.00
N PRO A 73 -3.72 -2.34 15.60
CA PRO A 73 -4.80 -1.35 15.70
C PRO A 73 -5.32 -1.29 17.15
N TYR A 74 -4.48 -0.82 18.07
CA TYR A 74 -4.67 -0.96 19.52
C TYR A 74 -5.90 -0.21 20.06
N ALA A 75 -6.42 0.77 19.32
CA ALA A 75 -7.62 1.53 19.67
C ALA A 75 -8.94 0.89 19.17
N ASP A 76 -8.88 -0.14 18.30
CA ASP A 76 -10.08 -0.84 17.82
C ASP A 76 -10.44 -1.99 18.77
N SER A 77 -11.59 -1.90 19.43
CA SER A 77 -12.04 -2.96 20.36
C SER A 77 -12.22 -4.31 19.67
N ARG A 78 -12.60 -4.33 18.38
CA ARG A 78 -12.79 -5.57 17.61
C ARG A 78 -11.48 -6.34 17.47
N TYR A 79 -10.33 -5.66 17.44
CA TYR A 79 -9.04 -6.34 17.40
C TYR A 79 -8.86 -7.25 18.62
N ARG A 80 -9.20 -6.76 19.82
CA ARG A 80 -9.14 -7.58 21.05
C ARG A 80 -10.20 -8.66 21.08
N ASP A 81 -11.43 -8.35 20.66
CA ASP A 81 -12.54 -9.32 20.65
C ASP A 81 -12.28 -10.49 19.70
N LEU A 82 -11.69 -10.22 18.53
CA LEU A 82 -11.35 -11.21 17.51
C LEU A 82 -10.03 -11.95 17.80
N ARG A 83 -9.14 -11.35 18.61
CA ARG A 83 -7.81 -11.92 18.92
C ARG A 83 -7.61 -12.17 20.41
N ARG A 84 -8.61 -12.73 21.10
CA ARG A 84 -8.59 -12.94 22.56
C ARG A 84 -7.30 -13.54 23.14
N ARG A 85 -6.59 -14.37 22.37
CA ARG A 85 -5.34 -15.03 22.78
C ARG A 85 -4.06 -14.30 22.38
N THR A 86 -4.09 -13.50 21.30
CA THR A 86 -2.89 -12.93 20.66
C THR A 86 -2.94 -11.42 20.54
N ALA A 87 -3.99 -10.78 21.06
CA ALA A 87 -4.10 -9.33 21.07
C ALA A 87 -3.02 -8.71 21.96
N ILE A 88 -2.41 -7.64 21.47
CA ILE A 88 -1.39 -6.88 22.19
C ILE A 88 -2.05 -5.76 22.97
N ALA A 89 -1.64 -5.59 24.23
CA ALA A 89 -2.15 -4.54 25.09
C ALA A 89 -1.68 -3.15 24.58
N ALA A 90 -2.54 -2.14 24.72
CA ALA A 90 -2.32 -0.83 24.10
C ALA A 90 -1.13 -0.08 24.72
N ASP A 91 -0.83 -0.34 25.99
CA ASP A 91 0.32 0.18 26.72
C ASP A 91 1.65 -0.47 26.35
N LEU A 92 1.63 -1.59 25.61
CA LEU A 92 2.84 -2.30 25.18
C LEU A 92 3.29 -1.96 23.75
N VAL A 93 2.47 -1.26 22.97
CA VAL A 93 2.80 -0.94 21.58
C VAL A 93 3.74 0.26 21.47
N HIS A 94 4.54 0.29 20.42
CA HIS A 94 5.23 1.52 20.01
C HIS A 94 4.27 2.32 19.13
N ALA A 95 3.55 3.28 19.71
CA ALA A 95 2.53 4.06 18.99
C ALA A 95 3.11 4.76 17.75
N ILE A 96 2.41 4.63 16.62
CA ILE A 96 2.65 5.40 15.39
C ILE A 96 1.74 6.63 15.38
N ASP A 97 0.46 6.43 15.70
CA ASP A 97 -0.58 7.44 15.90
C ASP A 97 -1.57 6.97 16.97
N ASP A 98 -2.67 7.70 17.17
CA ASP A 98 -3.70 7.40 18.18
C ASP A 98 -4.47 6.07 17.95
N ARG A 99 -4.24 5.39 16.83
CA ARG A 99 -4.99 4.20 16.40
C ARG A 99 -4.11 2.98 16.17
N LEU A 100 -2.88 3.18 15.73
CA LEU A 100 -1.96 2.13 15.26
C LEU A 100 -0.62 2.23 16.00
N GLY A 101 -0.05 1.07 16.36
CA GLY A 101 1.28 0.99 16.95
C GLY A 101 2.03 -0.26 16.50
N LEU A 102 3.35 -0.25 16.56
CA LEU A 102 4.15 -1.43 16.24
C LEU A 102 4.24 -2.40 17.42
N HIS A 103 4.41 -3.69 17.10
CA HIS A 103 4.66 -4.75 18.07
C HIS A 103 5.79 -4.39 19.06
N PRO A 104 5.70 -4.71 20.37
CA PRO A 104 6.73 -4.41 21.38
C PRO A 104 8.14 -4.88 20.98
N ASN A 105 8.23 -6.04 20.33
CA ASN A 105 9.46 -6.63 19.79
C ASN A 105 10.04 -5.94 18.53
N LEU A 106 9.47 -4.83 18.05
CA LEU A 106 9.97 -4.06 16.90
C LEU A 106 10.55 -2.68 17.29
N PRO A 107 11.33 -2.54 18.39
CA PRO A 107 11.75 -1.22 18.87
C PRO A 107 12.73 -0.52 17.92
N LYS A 108 13.50 -1.29 17.13
CA LYS A 108 14.40 -0.73 16.12
C LYS A 108 13.63 -0.12 14.96
N LEU A 109 12.54 -0.77 14.54
CA LEU A 109 11.70 -0.28 13.44
C LEU A 109 10.92 0.97 13.87
N ALA A 110 10.40 0.98 15.09
CA ALA A 110 9.76 2.15 15.68
C ALA A 110 10.69 3.37 15.68
N ARG A 111 11.94 3.20 16.14
CA ARG A 111 12.94 4.29 16.15
C ARG A 111 13.37 4.74 14.76
N ALA A 112 13.31 3.86 13.75
CA ALA A 112 13.67 4.23 12.38
C ALA A 112 12.64 5.17 11.75
N GLY A 113 11.41 5.22 12.27
CA GLY A 113 10.31 6.00 11.70
C GLY A 113 9.80 5.36 10.41
N VAL A 114 8.72 4.58 10.50
CA VAL A 114 8.12 3.90 9.36
C VAL A 114 6.71 4.39 9.09
N SER A 115 6.32 4.34 7.82
CA SER A 115 4.92 4.48 7.43
C SER A 115 4.34 3.11 7.16
N VAL A 116 3.13 2.87 7.67
CA VAL A 116 2.39 1.62 7.47
C VAL A 116 1.25 1.87 6.49
N VAL A 117 1.11 1.00 5.50
CA VAL A 117 -0.04 0.99 4.58
C VAL A 117 -0.83 -0.29 4.85
N PRO A 118 -1.92 -0.24 5.65
CA PRO A 118 -2.73 -1.41 5.92
C PRO A 118 -3.65 -1.75 4.74
N GLY A 119 -4.19 -2.97 4.73
CA GLY A 119 -5.20 -3.38 3.75
C GLY A 119 -4.69 -3.66 2.34
N VAL A 120 -3.38 -3.89 2.18
CA VAL A 120 -2.81 -4.30 0.89
C VAL A 120 -3.10 -5.78 0.65
N GLY A 121 -3.71 -6.10 -0.48
CA GLY A 121 -4.09 -7.46 -0.86
C GLY A 121 -4.96 -7.48 -2.10
N THR A 122 -5.74 -8.56 -2.25
CA THR A 122 -6.71 -8.73 -3.33
C THR A 122 -8.14 -8.55 -2.83
N THR A 123 -9.04 -8.10 -3.72
CA THR A 123 -10.50 -8.06 -3.49
C THR A 123 -11.16 -9.43 -3.66
N VAL A 124 -10.45 -10.41 -4.22
CA VAL A 124 -10.93 -11.77 -4.48
C VAL A 124 -10.07 -12.78 -3.69
N PRO A 125 -10.16 -12.79 -2.35
CA PRO A 125 -9.27 -13.59 -1.52
C PRO A 125 -9.54 -15.08 -1.70
N ASP A 126 -8.46 -15.86 -1.77
CA ASP A 126 -8.49 -17.31 -1.63
C ASP A 126 -7.96 -17.70 -0.24
N LEU A 127 -8.53 -18.74 0.38
CA LEU A 127 -8.10 -19.20 1.71
C LEU A 127 -6.89 -20.15 1.64
N SER A 128 -6.46 -20.54 0.44
CA SER A 128 -5.24 -21.31 0.21
C SER A 128 -4.02 -20.42 0.32
N GLN A 129 -3.17 -20.71 1.31
CA GLN A 129 -1.87 -20.05 1.47
C GLN A 129 -1.00 -20.19 0.21
N PHE A 130 -1.03 -21.34 -0.47
CA PHE A 130 -0.25 -21.58 -1.69
C PHE A 130 -0.73 -20.73 -2.85
N GLU A 131 -2.04 -20.64 -3.03
CA GLU A 131 -2.64 -19.83 -4.10
C GLU A 131 -2.39 -18.35 -3.87
N MET A 132 -2.62 -17.86 -2.65
CA MET A 132 -2.37 -16.45 -2.34
C MET A 132 -0.89 -16.08 -2.48
N LEU A 133 0.04 -16.96 -2.08
CA LEU A 133 1.46 -16.75 -2.32
C LEU A 133 1.79 -16.73 -3.81
N HIS A 134 1.23 -17.66 -4.60
CA HIS A 134 1.41 -17.69 -6.06
C HIS A 134 0.99 -16.36 -6.69
N ARG A 135 -0.21 -15.87 -6.38
CA ARG A 135 -0.74 -14.59 -6.87
C ARG A 135 0.16 -13.40 -6.53
N TRP A 136 0.69 -13.36 -5.30
CA TRP A 136 1.64 -12.32 -4.89
C TRP A 136 2.95 -12.38 -5.67
N GLN A 137 3.46 -13.57 -5.95
CA GLN A 137 4.72 -13.78 -6.68
C GLN A 137 4.57 -13.53 -8.18
N THR A 138 3.41 -13.83 -8.77
CA THR A 138 3.13 -13.59 -10.19
C THR A 138 2.57 -12.21 -10.48
N GLY A 139 2.05 -11.51 -9.46
CA GLY A 139 1.36 -10.23 -9.62
C GLY A 139 -0.04 -10.38 -10.23
N ASP A 140 -0.69 -11.52 -10.02
CA ASP A 140 -2.03 -11.83 -10.54
C ASP A 140 -3.08 -11.85 -9.41
N PRO A 141 -3.64 -10.69 -9.04
CA PRO A 141 -4.54 -10.59 -7.88
C PRO A 141 -5.85 -11.37 -8.06
N GLU A 142 -6.25 -11.63 -9.30
CA GLU A 142 -7.50 -12.32 -9.66
C GLU A 142 -7.35 -13.85 -9.70
N GLY A 143 -6.12 -14.38 -9.73
CA GLY A 143 -5.87 -15.82 -9.82
C GLY A 143 -6.26 -16.41 -11.16
N THR A 144 -6.05 -15.64 -12.23
CA THR A 144 -6.25 -16.08 -13.61
C THR A 144 -5.18 -17.06 -14.07
N LEU A 145 -4.00 -17.03 -13.43
CA LEU A 145 -2.90 -17.96 -13.61
C LEU A 145 -3.12 -19.17 -12.71
N SER A 146 -3.19 -20.35 -13.31
CA SER A 146 -3.32 -21.60 -12.58
C SER A 146 -1.99 -21.94 -11.89
N SER A 147 -2.03 -22.17 -10.57
CA SER A 147 -0.89 -22.74 -9.82
C SER A 147 -0.42 -24.10 -10.40
N ARG A 148 -1.25 -24.82 -11.16
CA ARG A 148 -0.89 -26.10 -11.80
C ARG A 148 -0.03 -25.94 -13.04
N ASP A 149 0.08 -24.73 -13.59
CA ASP A 149 0.77 -24.52 -14.88
C ASP A 149 2.29 -24.37 -14.71
N ARG A 150 2.81 -24.60 -13.49
CA ARG A 150 4.23 -24.37 -13.22
C ARG A 150 4.80 -25.23 -12.10
N PHE A 151 4.78 -26.54 -12.30
CA PHE A 151 5.93 -27.35 -11.85
C PHE A 151 6.95 -27.35 -13.00
N PRO A 152 8.25 -27.08 -12.77
CA PRO A 152 9.24 -27.17 -13.85
C PRO A 152 9.28 -28.61 -14.39
N GLY A 153 8.77 -28.85 -15.60
CA GLY A 153 8.94 -30.12 -16.31
C GLY A 153 7.70 -30.81 -16.87
N THR A 154 6.49 -30.26 -16.79
CA THR A 154 5.32 -30.84 -17.47
C THR A 154 5.05 -30.12 -18.79
N PRO A 155 5.27 -30.76 -19.96
CA PRO A 155 4.87 -30.20 -21.24
C PRO A 155 3.35 -30.28 -21.42
N VAL A 156 2.81 -29.33 -22.19
CA VAL A 156 1.42 -29.29 -22.67
C VAL A 156 1.09 -30.45 -23.61
#